data_AF-A0A820M7K7-F1
#
_entry.id   AF-A0A820M7K7-F1
#
_cell.length_a   1.000
_cell.length_b   1.000
_cell.length_c   1.000
_cell.angle_alpha   90.00
_cell.angle_beta   90.00
_cell.angle_gamma   90.00
#
_symmetry.space_group_name_H-M   'P 1'
#
loop_
_entity.id
_entity.type
_entity.pdbx_description
1 polymer ?
#
loop_
_entity_poly.entity_id
_entity_poly.type
_entity_poly.pdbx_seq_one_letter_code
_entity_poly.pdbx_strand_id
1 'polypeptide(L)'
;VYNNPVPINQIPREVPEQPFYTKPLLSILASGILSFGCIFIQLFFILNSIWAHQYYHYFGFLLVVYIILIITCLEITICLCYFHLCTEDYNWWWRSFLTSGSSAVYLFL
;
A
#
# COMPACT_ATOMS: atom_id res chain seq x y z
N VAL A 1 -12.30 -36.59 3.59
CA VAL A 1 -13.19 -35.64 2.90
C VAL A 1 -13.20 -34.36 3.72
N TYR A 2 -12.57 -33.30 3.22
CA TYR A 2 -12.48 -32.03 3.93
C TYR A 2 -13.83 -31.31 3.78
N ASN A 3 -14.63 -31.29 4.84
CA ASN A 3 -15.89 -30.55 4.83
C ASN A 3 -15.55 -29.06 4.95
N ASN A 4 -15.88 -28.30 3.90
CA ASN A 4 -15.85 -26.85 4.01
C ASN A 4 -16.84 -26.42 5.11
N PRO A 5 -16.43 -25.52 6.03
CA PRO A 5 -17.25 -25.13 7.17
C PRO A 5 -18.51 -24.32 6.78
N VAL A 6 -18.63 -23.92 5.51
CA VAL A 6 -19.73 -23.10 5.00
C VAL A 6 -20.10 -23.61 3.60
N PRO A 7 -21.42 -23.69 3.26
CA PRO A 7 -21.84 -24.00 1.90
C PRO A 7 -21.27 -22.96 0.93
N ILE A 8 -20.48 -23.43 -0.03
CA ILE A 8 -19.92 -22.62 -1.11
C ILE A 8 -20.89 -22.62 -2.30
N ASN A 9 -21.23 -21.44 -2.80
CA ASN A 9 -21.96 -21.32 -4.05
C ASN A 9 -21.03 -21.71 -5.21
N GLN A 10 -21.46 -22.58 -6.12
CA GLN A 10 -20.63 -23.04 -7.26
C GLN A 10 -20.32 -21.93 -8.27
N ILE A 11 -21.12 -20.86 -8.28
CA ILE A 11 -20.96 -19.70 -9.16
C ILE A 11 -20.31 -18.58 -8.34
N PRO A 12 -19.14 -18.04 -8.75
CA PRO A 12 -18.54 -16.88 -8.12
C PRO A 12 -19.51 -15.70 -8.22
N ARG A 13 -19.76 -15.02 -7.10
CA ARG A 13 -20.63 -13.83 -7.07
C ARG A 13 -20.04 -12.77 -8.00
N GLU A 14 -20.83 -12.23 -8.91
CA GLU A 14 -20.35 -11.17 -9.82
C GLU A 14 -19.95 -9.93 -9.01
N VAL A 15 -18.80 -9.33 -9.34
CA VAL A 15 -18.39 -8.04 -8.78
C VAL A 15 -19.32 -6.97 -9.36
N PRO A 16 -20.00 -6.15 -8.52
CA PRO A 16 -20.86 -5.08 -9.01
C PRO A 16 -20.04 -4.04 -9.80
N GLU A 17 -20.71 -3.30 -10.69
CA GLU A 17 -20.05 -2.22 -11.44
C GLU A 17 -19.41 -1.20 -10.50
N GLN A 18 -18.08 -1.10 -10.59
CA GLN A 18 -17.30 -0.19 -9.75
C GLN A 18 -17.49 1.26 -10.22
N PRO A 19 -17.70 2.21 -9.29
CA PRO A 19 -17.74 3.63 -9.65
C PRO A 19 -16.40 4.07 -10.23
N PHE A 20 -16.41 5.12 -11.05
CA PHE A 20 -15.24 5.58 -11.82
C PHE A 20 -13.97 5.76 -10.97
N TYR A 21 -14.11 6.21 -9.72
CA TYR A 21 -13.02 6.43 -8.77
C TYR A 21 -12.39 5.15 -8.21
N THR A 22 -13.08 4.01 -8.27
CA THR A 22 -12.58 2.70 -7.79
C THR A 22 -11.97 1.87 -8.92
N LYS A 23 -11.99 2.38 -10.15
CA LYS A 23 -11.32 1.72 -11.29
C LYS A 23 -9.87 1.36 -10.93
N PRO A 24 -9.41 0.15 -11.29
CA PRO A 24 -8.13 -0.40 -10.84
C PRO A 24 -6.96 0.56 -11.03
N LEU A 25 -6.83 1.11 -12.24
CA LEU A 25 -5.73 2.01 -12.58
C LEU A 25 -5.79 3.34 -11.81
N LEU A 26 -6.97 3.96 -11.72
CA LEU A 26 -7.14 5.22 -11.01
C LEU A 26 -6.92 5.05 -9.51
N SER A 27 -7.40 3.96 -8.94
CA SER A 27 -7.19 3.62 -7.53
C SER A 27 -5.71 3.36 -7.22
N ILE A 28 -4.97 2.65 -8.09
CA ILE A 28 -3.53 2.38 -7.92
C ILE A 28 -2.68 3.66 -8.07
N LEU A 29 -3.04 4.55 -8.99
CA LEU A 29 -2.32 5.83 -9.17
C LEU A 29 -2.64 6.83 -8.05
N ALA A 30 -3.91 6.98 -7.70
CA ALA A 30 -4.33 7.87 -6.62
C ALA A 30 -3.73 7.43 -5.28
N SER A 31 -3.72 6.13 -4.99
CA SER A 31 -3.06 5.58 -3.81
C SER A 31 -1.55 5.78 -3.81
N GLY A 32 -0.88 5.70 -4.96
CA GLY A 32 0.55 5.92 -5.05
C GLY A 32 0.93 7.36 -4.76
N ILE A 33 0.17 8.35 -5.25
CA ILE A 33 0.35 9.77 -4.91
C ILE A 33 0.13 10.01 -3.42
N LEU A 34 -0.94 9.44 -2.86
CA LEU A 34 -1.30 9.58 -1.46
C LEU A 34 -0.24 8.94 -0.55
N SER A 35 0.25 7.76 -0.95
CA SER A 35 1.33 7.04 -0.27
C SER A 35 2.63 7.84 -0.31
N PHE A 36 3.04 8.29 -1.51
CA PHE A 36 4.24 9.11 -1.71
C PHE A 36 4.23 10.36 -0.82
N GLY A 37 3.11 11.10 -0.80
CA GLY A 37 2.96 12.27 0.05
C GLY A 37 3.09 11.95 1.55
N CYS A 38 2.55 10.81 1.99
CA CYS A 38 2.60 10.38 3.39
C CYS A 38 4.01 9.93 3.84
N ILE A 39 4.81 9.37 2.93
CA ILE A 39 6.17 8.87 3.20
C ILE A 39 7.29 9.87 2.85
N PHE A 40 6.95 10.99 2.22
CA PHE A 40 7.91 11.96 1.66
C PHE A 40 8.91 12.47 2.68
N ILE A 41 8.43 12.83 3.88
CA ILE A 41 9.27 13.39 4.94
C ILE A 41 10.23 12.32 5.47
N GLN A 42 9.77 11.08 5.70
CA GLN A 42 10.64 9.99 6.17
C GLN A 42 11.74 9.67 5.14
N LEU A 43 11.39 9.62 3.85
CA LEU A 43 12.35 9.40 2.78
C LEU A 43 13.37 10.51 2.65
N PHE A 44 12.95 11.77 2.79
CA PHE A 44 13.87 12.91 2.81
C PHE A 44 14.91 12.79 3.93
N PHE A 45 14.51 12.38 5.13
CA PHE A 45 15.44 12.15 6.24
C PHE A 45 16.43 11.01 5.96
N ILE A 46 15.95 9.91 5.39
CA ILE A 46 16.80 8.75 5.05
C ILE A 46 17.81 9.13 3.96
N LEU A 47 17.36 9.78 2.88
CA LEU A 47 18.21 10.18 1.76
C LEU A 47 19.29 11.19 2.16
N ASN A 48 18.94 12.21 2.95
CA ASN A 48 19.92 13.17 3.46
C ASN A 48 20.98 12.51 4.34
N SER A 49 20.59 11.54 5.15
CA SER A 49 21.54 10.83 6.00
C SER A 49 22.50 9.95 5.19
N ILE A 50 22.01 9.33 4.11
CA ILE A 50 22.86 8.57 3.18
C ILE A 50 23.85 9.52 2.49
N TRP A 51 23.41 10.67 2.00
CA TRP A 51 24.26 11.64 1.30
C TRP A 51 25.31 12.29 2.20
N ALA A 52 24.97 12.52 3.47
CA ALA A 52 25.91 13.10 4.44
C ALA A 52 27.00 12.11 4.91
N HIS A 53 26.93 10.83 4.52
CA HIS A 53 27.81 9.73 4.96
C HIS A 53 27.92 9.57 6.49
N GLN A 54 26.99 10.15 7.26
CA GLN A 54 26.97 10.10 8.72
C GLN A 54 26.14 8.92 9.25
N TYR A 55 26.21 7.76 8.59
CA TYR A 55 25.41 6.58 8.93
C TYR A 55 25.58 6.16 10.39
N TYR A 56 26.81 6.21 10.90
CA TYR A 56 27.17 5.76 12.23
C TYR A 56 26.80 6.76 13.34
N HIS A 57 26.67 8.06 13.01
CA HIS A 57 26.31 9.09 13.99
C HIS A 57 24.79 9.19 14.20
N TYR A 58 23.99 8.83 13.18
CA TYR A 58 22.53 8.92 13.21
C TYR A 58 21.81 7.57 13.11
N PHE A 59 22.52 6.44 13.22
CA PHE A 59 21.98 5.09 13.03
C PHE A 59 20.69 4.82 13.84
N GLY A 60 20.68 5.18 15.13
CA GLY A 60 19.51 4.99 15.99
C GLY A 60 18.30 5.83 15.56
N PHE A 61 18.53 7.08 15.15
CA PHE A 61 17.47 7.95 14.66
C PHE A 61 16.90 7.47 13.32
N LEU A 62 17.78 7.04 12.40
CA LEU A 62 17.38 6.48 11.10
C LEU A 62 16.55 5.21 11.25
N LEU A 63 16.92 4.35 12.21
CA LEU A 63 16.18 3.12 12.49
C LEU A 63 14.74 3.43 12.93
N VAL A 64 14.56 4.43 13.80
CA VAL A 64 13.22 4.87 14.22
C VAL A 64 12.42 5.42 13.04
N VAL A 65 13.02 6.27 12.20
CA VAL A 65 12.38 6.81 11.00
C VAL A 65 12.02 5.69 10.01
N TYR A 66 12.87 4.68 9.87
CA TYR A 66 12.62 3.51 9.04
C TYR A 66 11.46 2.66 9.55
N ILE A 67 11.35 2.44 10.87
CA ILE A 67 10.20 1.74 11.46
C ILE A 67 8.90 2.52 11.20
N ILE A 68 8.92 3.84 11.40
CA ILE A 68 7.75 4.69 11.13
C ILE A 68 7.36 4.61 9.65
N LEU A 69 8.33 4.58 8.72
CA LEU A 69 8.09 4.38 7.29
C LEU A 69 7.41 3.03 7.00
N ILE A 70 7.81 1.96 7.67
CA ILE A 70 7.13 0.65 7.52
C ILE A 70 5.69 0.75 8.02
N ILE A 71 5.46 1.38 9.17
CA ILE A 71 4.12 1.52 9.76
C ILE A 71 3.20 2.31 8.84
N THR A 72 3.65 3.44 8.26
CA THR A 72 2.83 4.24 7.35
C THR A 72 2.52 3.50 6.04
N CYS A 73 3.49 2.76 5.49
CA CYS A 73 3.23 1.89 4.34
C CYS A 73 2.18 0.81 4.64
N LEU A 74 2.24 0.21 5.84
CA LEU A 74 1.24 -0.78 6.27
C LEU A 74 -0.14 -0.15 6.46
N GLU A 75 -0.23 1.01 7.12
CA GLU A 75 -1.49 1.72 7.37
C GLU A 75 -2.22 2.03 6.07
N ILE A 76 -1.52 2.61 5.08
CA ILE A 76 -2.12 2.98 3.79
C ILE A 76 -2.59 1.74 3.02
N THR A 77 -1.80 0.66 3.06
CA THR A 77 -2.17 -0.62 2.43
C THR A 77 -3.44 -1.20 3.06
N ILE A 78 -3.55 -1.16 4.40
CA ILE A 78 -4.72 -1.66 5.13
C ILE A 78 -5.96 -0.81 4.83
N CYS A 79 -5.85 0.52 4.87
CA CYS A 79 -6.94 1.44 4.57
C CYS A 79 -7.50 1.24 3.16
N LEU A 80 -6.63 1.11 2.16
CA LEU A 80 -7.05 0.88 0.77
C LEU A 80 -7.67 -0.51 0.58
N CYS A 81 -7.09 -1.53 1.23
CA CYS A 81 -7.67 -2.87 1.21
C CYS A 81 -9.09 -2.87 1.80
N TYR A 82 -9.30 -2.14 2.90
CA TYR A 82 -10.63 -1.98 3.50
C TYR A 82 -11.62 -1.33 2.54
N PHE A 83 -11.25 -0.23 1.89
CA PHE A 83 -12.10 0.41 0.88
C PHE A 83 -12.42 -0.51 -0.30
N HIS A 84 -11.47 -1.34 -0.74
CA HIS A 84 -11.71 -2.35 -1.78
C HIS A 84 -12.71 -3.41 -1.32
N LEU A 85 -12.59 -3.91 -0.08
CA LEU A 85 -13.56 -4.86 0.48
C LEU A 85 -14.96 -4.25 0.62
N CYS A 86 -15.07 -2.97 0.99
CA CYS A 86 -16.35 -2.26 1.02
C CYS A 86 -17.02 -2.16 -0.35
N THR A 87 -16.26 -2.25 -1.44
CA THR A 87 -16.77 -2.25 -2.81
C THR A 87 -17.15 -3.65 -3.32
N GLU A 88 -17.23 -4.64 -2.43
CA GLU A 88 -17.51 -6.06 -2.72
C GLU A 88 -16.53 -6.69 -3.75
N ASP A 89 -15.33 -6.11 -3.87
CA ASP A 89 -14.32 -6.50 -4.86
C ASP A 89 -13.32 -7.47 -4.21
N TYR A 90 -13.48 -8.77 -4.50
CA TYR A 90 -12.69 -9.85 -3.90
C TYR A 90 -11.33 -10.08 -4.58
N ASN A 91 -11.03 -9.36 -5.66
CA ASN A 91 -9.74 -9.43 -6.36
C ASN A 91 -8.66 -8.55 -5.70
N TRP A 92 -8.44 -8.74 -4.38
CA TRP A 92 -7.57 -7.89 -3.58
C TRP A 92 -6.07 -8.22 -3.73
N TRP A 93 -5.71 -9.47 -4.03
CA TRP A 93 -4.34 -9.96 -3.81
C TRP A 93 -3.26 -9.26 -4.66
N TRP A 94 -3.49 -9.07 -5.97
CA TRP A 94 -2.54 -8.35 -6.83
C TRP A 94 -2.64 -6.85 -6.64
N ARG A 95 -3.84 -6.35 -6.33
CA ARG A 95 -4.10 -4.92 -6.15
C ARG A 95 -3.40 -4.38 -4.90
N SER A 96 -3.46 -5.07 -3.76
CA SER A 96 -2.80 -4.64 -2.51
C SER A 96 -1.27 -4.57 -2.64
N PHE A 97 -0.68 -5.43 -3.47
CA PHE A 97 0.75 -5.39 -3.78
C PHE A 97 1.08 -4.22 -4.73
N LEU A 98 0.25 -3.98 -5.74
CA LEU A 98 0.46 -2.90 -6.71
C LEU A 98 0.19 -1.51 -6.15
N THR A 99 -0.76 -1.33 -5.21
CA THR A 99 -1.04 -0.04 -4.54
C THR A 99 0.11 0.42 -3.65
N SER A 100 0.74 -0.50 -2.90
CA SER A 100 1.94 -0.17 -2.12
C SER A 100 3.17 -0.03 -3.02
N GLY A 101 3.34 -0.92 -4.01
CA GLY A 101 4.45 -0.86 -4.97
C GLY A 101 4.43 0.34 -5.91
N SER A 102 3.26 0.95 -6.19
CA SER A 102 3.17 2.13 -7.05
C SER A 102 3.91 3.33 -6.48
N SER A 103 4.03 3.44 -5.14
CA SER A 103 4.82 4.48 -4.47
C SER A 103 6.29 4.48 -4.90
N ALA A 104 6.87 3.33 -5.23
CA ALA A 104 8.25 3.23 -5.72
C ALA A 104 8.40 3.88 -7.09
N VAL A 105 7.39 3.75 -7.97
CA VAL A 105 7.39 4.43 -9.28
C VAL A 105 7.39 5.95 -9.10
N TYR A 106 6.65 6.46 -8.11
CA TYR A 106 6.66 7.89 -7.77
C TYR A 106 7.96 8.37 -7.13
N LEU A 107 8.74 7.48 -6.50
CA LEU A 107 10.08 7.84 -6.00
C LEU A 107 11.13 7.96 -7.11
N PHE A 108 10.95 7.22 -8.21
CA PHE A 108 11.86 7.26 -9.36
C PHE A 108 11.54 8.39 -10.36
N LEU A 109 10.30 8.88 -10.36
CA LEU A 109 9.85 10.02 -11.17
C LEU A 109 10.26 11.36 -10.53
#